data_AF-A0A2U3KJB5-F1
#
_entry.id   AF-A0A2U3KJB5-F1
#
_cell.length_a   1.000
_cell.length_b   1.000
_cell.length_c   1.000
_cell.angle_alpha   90.00
_cell.angle_beta   90.00
_cell.angle_gamma   90.00
#
_symmetry.space_group_name_H-M   'P 1'
#
loop_
_entity.id
_entity.type
_entity.pdbx_description
1 polymer ?
#
loop_
_entity_poly.entity_id
_entity_poly.type
_entity_poly.pdbx_seq_one_letter_code
_entity_poly.pdbx_strand_id
1 'polypeptide(L)'
;MMQTVQLSVADRVYAAAVREALSRSCACHVESVDRPDPGLAGVLVLDESGFARLPLPLSNPERVVLITRRDPRLLAQAWEAGIVSVVSEADPISTVLLAIMAAALRVAKSHNLPIPSGISPSHAPVVAPIPPQNRTSGSKRCKIQ
;
A
#
# COMPACT_ATOMS: atom_id res chain seq x y z
N MET A 1 -13.23 -2.76 15.14
CA MET A 1 -13.80 -2.69 13.77
C MET A 1 -13.71 -4.08 13.16
N MET A 2 -14.76 -4.56 12.49
CA MET A 2 -14.69 -5.81 11.73
C MET A 2 -13.96 -5.54 10.40
N GLN A 3 -12.95 -6.34 10.08
CA GLN A 3 -12.22 -6.22 8.82
C GLN A 3 -12.90 -7.07 7.75
N THR A 4 -13.19 -6.46 6.60
CA THR A 4 -13.72 -7.18 5.43
C THR A 4 -12.57 -7.76 4.60
N VAL A 5 -12.73 -9.00 4.17
CA VAL A 5 -11.81 -9.72 3.27
C VAL A 5 -12.59 -10.14 2.04
N GLN A 6 -12.23 -9.60 0.88
CA GLN A 6 -12.78 -10.05 -0.40
C GLN A 6 -11.88 -11.15 -0.96
N LEU A 7 -12.46 -12.33 -1.15
CA LEU A 7 -11.76 -13.52 -1.64
C LEU A 7 -12.22 -13.83 -3.08
N SER A 8 -11.31 -13.61 -4.04
CA SER A 8 -11.50 -13.90 -5.46
C SER A 8 -10.44 -14.91 -5.90
N VAL A 9 -10.72 -16.19 -5.64
CA VAL A 9 -9.88 -17.33 -6.02
C VAL A 9 -10.73 -18.34 -6.77
N ALA A 10 -10.28 -18.79 -7.93
CA ALA A 10 -11.01 -19.67 -8.84
C ALA A 10 -11.19 -21.08 -8.28
N ASP A 11 -10.19 -21.60 -7.56
CA ASP A 11 -10.32 -22.87 -6.84
C ASP A 11 -11.28 -22.71 -5.66
N ARG A 12 -12.50 -23.19 -5.84
CA ARG A 12 -13.58 -23.10 -4.86
C ARG A 12 -13.31 -23.92 -3.59
N VAL A 13 -12.58 -25.04 -3.70
CA VAL A 13 -12.26 -25.89 -2.55
C VAL A 13 -11.24 -25.18 -1.68
N TYR A 14 -10.18 -24.66 -2.31
CA TYR A 14 -9.16 -23.89 -1.62
C TYR A 14 -9.74 -22.59 -1.02
N ALA A 15 -10.57 -21.86 -1.78
CA ALA A 15 -11.23 -20.65 -1.29
C ALA A 15 -12.13 -20.93 -0.08
N ALA A 16 -12.89 -22.04 -0.10
CA ALA A 16 -13.70 -22.46 1.04
C ALA A 16 -12.84 -22.76 2.27
N ALA A 17 -11.70 -23.44 2.09
CA ALA A 17 -10.79 -23.76 3.19
C ALA A 17 -10.16 -22.50 3.81
N VAL A 18 -9.74 -21.53 2.99
CA VAL A 18 -9.22 -20.23 3.46
C VAL A 18 -10.31 -19.47 4.22
N ARG A 19 -11.53 -19.40 3.66
CA ARG A 19 -12.67 -18.75 4.32
C ARG A 19 -13.00 -19.38 5.67
N GLU A 20 -13.07 -20.71 5.73
CA GLU A 20 -13.38 -21.42 6.97
C GLU A 20 -12.29 -21.17 8.01
N ALA A 21 -11.02 -21.22 7.61
CA ALA A 21 -9.91 -20.98 8.51
C ALA A 21 -9.88 -19.52 9.02
N LEU A 22 -10.17 -18.53 8.16
CA LEU A 22 -10.34 -17.13 8.57
C LEU A 22 -11.47 -16.96 9.58
N SER A 23 -12.62 -17.60 9.34
CA SER A 23 -13.79 -17.49 10.23
C SER A 23 -13.52 -18.04 11.64
N ARG A 24 -12.58 -18.97 11.79
CA ARG A 24 -12.14 -19.50 13.09
C ARG A 24 -11.06 -18.66 13.76
N SER A 25 -10.19 -18.03 12.96
CA SER A 25 -8.98 -17.37 13.46
C SER A 25 -9.11 -15.86 13.65
N CYS A 26 -10.03 -15.19 12.94
CA CYS A 26 -10.25 -13.75 13.07
C CYS A 26 -11.73 -13.37 13.13
N ALA A 27 -12.01 -12.24 13.80
CA ALA A 27 -13.30 -11.54 13.71
C ALA A 27 -13.38 -10.72 12.41
N CYS A 28 -13.19 -11.41 11.28
CA CYS A 28 -13.14 -10.86 9.93
C CYS A 28 -14.36 -11.33 9.14
N HIS A 29 -14.95 -10.44 8.35
CA HIS A 29 -16.04 -10.79 7.44
C HIS A 29 -15.45 -11.18 6.09
N VAL A 30 -15.65 -12.43 5.66
CA VAL A 30 -15.09 -12.95 4.41
C VAL A 30 -16.17 -13.07 3.35
N GLU A 31 -16.00 -12.32 2.27
CA GLU A 31 -16.89 -12.33 1.11
C GLU A 31 -16.21 -13.04 -0.06
N SER A 32 -16.79 -14.13 -0.54
CA SER A 32 -16.34 -14.77 -1.78
C SER A 32 -16.95 -14.02 -2.96
N VAL A 33 -16.11 -13.42 -3.80
CA VAL A 33 -16.54 -12.55 -4.91
C VAL A 33 -15.83 -12.93 -6.20
N ASP A 34 -16.53 -12.90 -7.32
CA ASP A 34 -15.92 -13.15 -8.63
C ASP A 34 -15.10 -11.94 -9.12
N ARG A 35 -15.59 -10.73 -8.80
CA ARG A 35 -14.92 -9.47 -9.14
C ARG A 35 -14.69 -8.65 -7.87
N PRO A 36 -13.47 -8.62 -7.35
CA PRO A 36 -13.15 -7.82 -6.18
C PRO A 36 -13.19 -6.33 -6.53
N ASP A 37 -13.57 -5.49 -5.56
CA ASP A 37 -13.66 -4.03 -5.74
C ASP A 37 -12.53 -3.34 -4.96
N PRO A 38 -11.48 -2.84 -5.65
CA PRO A 38 -10.37 -2.15 -5.00
C PRO A 38 -10.77 -0.86 -4.29
N GLY A 39 -11.93 -0.27 -4.64
CA GLY A 39 -12.46 0.93 -4.02
C GLY A 39 -13.07 0.70 -2.64
N LEU A 40 -13.50 -0.51 -2.33
CA LEU A 40 -13.99 -0.87 -1.00
C LEU A 40 -12.82 -0.99 -0.02
N ALA A 41 -13.06 -0.66 1.25
CA ALA A 41 -12.08 -0.87 2.31
C ALA A 41 -11.95 -2.35 2.69
N GLY A 42 -10.78 -2.78 3.17
CA GLY A 42 -10.51 -4.17 3.58
C GLY A 42 -9.32 -4.83 2.87
N VAL A 43 -9.21 -6.14 2.98
CA VAL A 43 -8.14 -6.94 2.33
C VAL A 43 -8.68 -7.57 1.06
N LEU A 44 -7.86 -7.58 0.01
CA LEU A 44 -8.16 -8.23 -1.28
C LEU A 44 -7.30 -9.49 -1.39
N VAL A 45 -7.91 -10.66 -1.46
CA VAL A 45 -7.22 -11.95 -1.60
C VAL A 45 -7.52 -12.51 -2.97
N LEU A 46 -6.49 -12.60 -3.81
CA LEU A 46 -6.63 -12.80 -5.24
C LEU A 46 -5.80 -13.97 -5.70
N ASP A 47 -6.27 -14.68 -6.71
CA ASP A 47 -5.42 -15.51 -7.54
C ASP A 47 -4.86 -14.74 -8.75
N GLU A 48 -4.09 -15.44 -9.58
CA GLU A 48 -3.50 -14.94 -10.83
C GLU A 48 -4.55 -14.29 -11.74
N SER A 49 -5.72 -14.93 -11.86
CA SER A 49 -6.82 -14.45 -12.68
C SER A 49 -7.45 -13.20 -12.10
N GLY A 50 -7.64 -13.16 -10.77
CA GLY A 50 -8.14 -12.00 -10.04
C GLY A 50 -7.22 -10.80 -10.16
N PHE A 51 -5.91 -11.02 -10.04
CA PHE A 51 -4.89 -10.00 -10.21
C PHE A 51 -4.88 -9.40 -11.62
N ALA A 52 -4.97 -10.23 -12.66
CA ALA A 52 -5.02 -9.77 -14.05
C ALA A 52 -6.24 -8.88 -14.37
N ARG A 53 -7.32 -8.95 -13.57
CA ARG A 53 -8.53 -8.13 -13.73
C ARG A 53 -8.47 -6.79 -13.00
N LEU A 54 -7.45 -6.56 -12.17
CA LEU A 54 -7.34 -5.33 -11.41
C LEU A 54 -6.88 -4.15 -12.29
N PRO A 55 -7.44 -2.95 -12.07
CA PRO A 55 -6.92 -1.75 -12.70
C PRO A 55 -5.54 -1.41 -12.13
N LEU A 56 -4.57 -1.16 -13.00
CA LEU A 56 -3.24 -0.67 -12.64
C LEU A 56 -3.12 0.82 -13.01
N PRO A 57 -2.43 1.66 -12.21
CA PRO A 57 -1.76 1.32 -10.95
C PRO A 57 -2.73 1.11 -9.79
N LEU A 58 -2.34 0.26 -8.82
CA LEU A 58 -3.13 0.01 -7.61
C LEU A 58 -3.04 1.19 -6.65
N SER A 59 -4.18 1.66 -6.14
CA SER A 59 -4.19 2.77 -5.17
C SER A 59 -3.67 2.37 -3.78
N ASN A 60 -3.88 1.12 -3.37
CA ASN A 60 -3.44 0.61 -2.06
C ASN A 60 -2.94 -0.85 -2.18
N PRO A 61 -1.78 -1.07 -2.82
CA PRO A 61 -1.29 -2.42 -3.12
C PRO A 61 -0.91 -3.22 -1.87
N GLU A 62 -0.65 -2.56 -0.73
CA GLU A 62 -0.30 -3.20 0.53
C GLU A 62 -1.46 -4.00 1.15
N ARG A 63 -2.68 -3.75 0.69
CA ARG A 63 -3.93 -4.40 1.08
C ARG A 63 -4.20 -5.68 0.28
N VAL A 64 -3.42 -5.94 -0.77
CA VAL A 64 -3.56 -7.10 -1.64
C VAL A 64 -2.71 -8.25 -1.13
N VAL A 65 -3.30 -9.44 -1.10
CA VAL A 65 -2.61 -10.72 -0.93
C VAL A 65 -2.81 -11.53 -2.20
N LEU A 66 -1.71 -11.77 -2.91
CA LEU A 66 -1.72 -12.58 -4.12
C LEU A 66 -1.38 -14.03 -3.79
N ILE A 67 -2.24 -14.94 -4.17
CA ILE A 67 -2.05 -16.38 -4.13
C ILE A 67 -1.73 -16.83 -5.55
N THR A 68 -0.52 -17.31 -5.79
CA THR A 68 -0.04 -17.59 -7.15
C THR A 68 0.84 -18.81 -7.14
N ARG A 69 0.98 -19.45 -8.29
CA ARG A 69 2.12 -20.35 -8.51
C ARG A 69 3.40 -19.53 -8.45
N ARG A 70 4.52 -20.17 -8.08
CA ARG A 70 5.85 -19.53 -8.01
C ARG A 70 6.42 -19.27 -9.42
N ASP A 71 5.63 -18.69 -10.31
CA ASP A 71 6.06 -18.22 -11.62
C ASP A 71 6.84 -16.90 -11.47
N PRO A 72 8.12 -16.85 -11.84
CA PRO A 72 8.92 -15.64 -11.76
C PRO A 72 8.31 -14.42 -12.45
N ARG A 73 7.54 -14.62 -13.54
CA ARG A 73 6.91 -13.51 -14.28
C ARG A 73 5.80 -12.86 -13.46
N LEU A 74 4.94 -13.68 -12.84
CA LEU A 74 3.87 -13.18 -11.98
C LEU A 74 4.42 -12.52 -10.72
N LEU A 75 5.48 -13.08 -10.13
CA LEU A 75 6.15 -12.46 -8.98
C LEU A 75 6.73 -11.08 -9.33
N ALA A 76 7.37 -10.95 -10.50
CA ALA A 76 7.86 -9.66 -10.97
C ALA A 76 6.71 -8.67 -11.18
N GLN A 77 5.61 -9.08 -11.80
CA GLN A 77 4.44 -8.21 -11.99
C GLN A 77 3.81 -7.76 -10.67
N ALA A 78 3.68 -8.66 -9.70
CA ALA A 78 3.17 -8.34 -8.37
C ALA A 78 4.07 -7.32 -7.66
N TRP A 79 5.40 -7.50 -7.78
CA TRP A 79 6.39 -6.56 -7.26
C TRP A 79 6.26 -5.17 -7.89
N GLU A 80 6.22 -5.09 -9.22
CA GLU A 80 6.04 -3.82 -9.94
C GLU A 80 4.70 -3.14 -9.63
N ALA A 81 3.67 -3.93 -9.33
CA ALA A 81 2.37 -3.41 -8.85
C ALA A 81 2.40 -2.96 -7.38
N GLY A 82 3.52 -3.12 -6.67
CA GLY A 82 3.70 -2.73 -5.27
C GLY A 82 3.13 -3.71 -4.25
N ILE A 83 2.76 -4.93 -4.67
CA ILE A 83 2.18 -5.95 -3.78
C ILE A 83 3.30 -6.52 -2.90
N VAL A 84 3.11 -6.39 -1.58
CA VAL A 84 4.09 -6.82 -0.57
C VAL A 84 3.71 -8.13 0.12
N SER A 85 2.64 -8.79 -0.32
CA SER A 85 2.20 -10.07 0.22
C SER A 85 1.81 -11.01 -0.90
N VAL A 86 2.73 -11.91 -1.21
CA VAL A 86 2.58 -12.94 -2.22
C VAL A 86 2.84 -14.29 -1.55
N VAL A 87 1.92 -15.22 -1.70
CA VAL A 87 1.99 -16.59 -1.16
C VAL A 87 1.73 -17.60 -2.25
N SER A 88 2.25 -18.81 -2.07
CA SER A 88 2.04 -19.92 -2.99
C SER A 88 0.76 -20.67 -2.67
N GLU A 89 0.07 -21.17 -3.69
CA GLU A 89 -1.04 -22.14 -3.52
C GLU A 89 -0.59 -23.38 -2.72
N ALA A 90 0.68 -23.76 -2.85
CA ALA A 90 1.29 -24.89 -2.14
C ALA A 90 1.71 -24.56 -0.69
N ASP A 91 1.64 -23.30 -0.27
CA ASP A 91 1.99 -22.94 1.11
C ASP A 91 0.86 -23.41 2.07
N PRO A 92 1.20 -23.76 3.32
CA PRO A 92 0.19 -24.12 4.31
C PRO A 92 -0.87 -23.02 4.49
N ILE A 93 -2.12 -23.40 4.76
CA ILE A 93 -3.20 -22.42 5.02
C ILE A 93 -2.81 -21.44 6.13
N SER A 94 -2.08 -21.86 7.15
CA SER A 94 -1.59 -20.97 8.21
C SER A 94 -0.73 -19.82 7.68
N THR A 95 0.12 -20.06 6.68
CA THR A 95 0.93 -19.03 6.02
C THR A 95 0.06 -18.03 5.28
N VAL A 96 -0.98 -18.52 4.59
CA VAL A 96 -1.95 -17.69 3.86
C VAL A 96 -2.71 -16.80 4.84
N LEU A 97 -3.19 -17.36 5.96
CA LEU A 97 -3.85 -16.61 7.02
C LEU A 97 -2.96 -15.50 7.58
N LEU A 98 -1.69 -15.81 7.85
CA LEU A 98 -0.73 -14.82 8.34
C LEU A 98 -0.52 -13.68 7.33
N ALA A 99 -0.43 -13.99 6.04
CA ALA A 99 -0.31 -12.97 5.00
C ALA A 99 -1.56 -12.07 4.95
N ILE A 100 -2.76 -12.66 5.05
CA ILE A 100 -4.04 -11.93 5.09
C ILE A 100 -4.11 -11.02 6.32
N MET A 101 -3.77 -11.53 7.49
CA MET A 101 -3.72 -10.74 8.73
C MET A 101 -2.69 -9.61 8.64
N ALA A 102 -1.50 -9.87 8.09
CA ALA A 102 -0.48 -8.86 7.89
C ALA A 102 -0.95 -7.73 6.96
N ALA A 103 -1.65 -8.07 5.87
CA ALA A 103 -2.30 -7.09 5.01
C ALA A 103 -3.35 -6.27 5.77
N ALA A 104 -4.18 -6.94 6.57
CA ALA A 104 -5.21 -6.28 7.35
C ALA A 104 -4.64 -5.28 8.37
N LEU A 105 -3.51 -5.60 9.00
CA LEU A 105 -2.80 -4.68 9.89
C LEU A 105 -2.25 -3.45 9.16
N ARG A 106 -1.77 -3.61 7.92
CA ARG A 106 -1.33 -2.47 7.09
C ARG A 106 -2.50 -1.56 6.73
N VAL A 107 -3.64 -2.13 6.33
CA VAL A 107 -4.88 -1.37 6.08
C VAL A 107 -5.24 -0.51 7.29
N ALA A 108 -5.27 -1.09 8.49
CA ALA A 108 -5.60 -0.37 9.72
C ALA A 108 -4.61 0.76 10.03
N LYS A 109 -3.31 0.55 9.76
CA LYS A 109 -2.29 1.57 9.96
C LYS A 109 -2.46 2.75 8.98
N SER A 110 -2.76 2.47 7.71
CA SER A 110 -3.02 3.51 6.70
C SER A 110 -4.22 4.39 7.07
N HIS A 111 -5.28 3.82 7.66
CA HIS A 111 -6.44 4.57 8.15
C HIS A 111 -6.18 5.40 9.42
N ASN A 112 -5.17 5.03 10.22
CA ASN A 112 -4.83 5.73 11.46
C ASN A 112 -3.83 6.88 11.28
N LEU A 113 -3.31 7.09 10.06
CA LEU A 113 -2.60 8.32 9.75
C LEU A 113 -3.63 9.45 9.75
N PRO A 114 -3.46 10.50 10.59
CA PRO A 114 -4.32 11.66 10.51
C PRO A 114 -4.24 12.18 9.08
N ILE A 115 -5.40 12.38 8.45
CA ILE A 115 -5.52 13.20 7.25
C ILE A 115 -4.67 14.45 7.54
N PRO A 116 -3.66 14.79 6.70
CA PRO A 116 -3.03 16.08 6.83
C PRO A 116 -4.13 17.08 6.49
N SER A 117 -4.77 17.61 7.52
CA SER A 117 -5.72 18.71 7.42
C SER A 117 -5.05 19.74 6.54
N GLY A 118 -5.56 19.89 5.32
CA GLY A 118 -5.00 20.77 4.32
C GLY A 118 -4.90 22.17 4.92
N ILE A 119 -3.68 22.59 5.22
CA ILE A 119 -3.42 23.98 5.54
C ILE A 119 -3.54 24.70 4.19
N SER A 120 -4.67 25.36 4.01
CA SER A 120 -4.99 26.23 2.88
C SER A 120 -3.77 27.09 2.49
N PRO A 121 -3.35 27.14 1.21
CA PRO A 121 -2.26 28.00 0.79
C PRO A 121 -2.81 29.41 0.64
N SER A 122 -2.69 30.25 1.67
CA SER A 122 -2.87 31.68 1.49
C SER A 122 -2.10 32.45 2.55
N HIS A 123 -0.81 32.60 2.32
CA HIS A 123 -0.13 33.84 2.69
C HIS A 123 1.02 34.05 1.72
N ALA A 124 0.93 35.15 0.97
CA ALA A 124 1.96 35.61 0.04
C ALA A 124 3.33 35.69 0.73
N PRO A 125 4.45 35.43 0.02
CA PRO A 125 5.77 35.72 0.57
C PRO A 125 5.91 37.24 0.67
N VAL A 126 5.86 37.76 1.90
CA VAL A 126 6.34 39.10 2.20
C VAL A 126 7.83 39.09 1.88
N VAL A 127 8.19 39.81 0.81
CA VAL A 127 9.57 40.08 0.40
C VAL A 127 10.29 40.70 1.60
N ALA A 128 11.34 40.04 2.09
CA ALA A 128 12.22 40.59 3.10
C ALA A 128 12.96 41.82 2.52
N PRO A 129 13.05 42.96 3.23
CA PRO A 129 13.79 44.11 2.73
C PRO A 129 15.28 43.79 2.71
N ILE A 130 15.89 43.91 1.53
CA ILE A 130 17.34 43.79 1.34
C ILE A 130 18.00 45.00 2.01
N PRO A 131 18.97 44.81 2.92
CA PRO A 131 19.69 45.93 3.53
C PRO A 131 20.60 46.59 2.47
N PRO A 132 20.69 47.93 2.42
CA PRO A 132 21.53 48.62 1.45
C PRO A 132 23.00 48.30 1.70
N GLN A 133 23.67 47.73 0.69
CA GLN A 133 25.12 47.59 0.67
C GLN A 133 25.75 48.98 0.57
N ASN A 134 26.24 49.48 1.70
CA ASN A 134 27.09 50.65 1.73
C ASN A 134 28.41 50.33 1.01
N ARG A 135 28.49 50.78 -0.25
CA ARG A 135 29.74 51.03 -0.95
C ARG A 135 30.54 52.06 -0.15
N THR A 136 31.62 51.63 0.48
CA THR A 136 32.70 52.55 0.84
C THR A 136 33.96 52.19 0.07
N SER A 137 34.20 53.02 -0.93
CA SER A 137 35.45 53.21 -1.66
C SER A 137 36.60 53.61 -0.71
N GLY A 138 37.81 53.09 -0.96
CA GLY A 138 39.05 53.53 -0.31
C GLY A 138 40.12 52.43 -0.37
N SER A 139 40.88 52.30 -1.46
CA SER A 139 42.18 52.94 -1.71
C SER A 139 43.37 52.37 -0.90
N LYS A 140 44.17 51.54 -1.60
CA LYS A 140 45.64 51.37 -1.57
C LYS A 140 46.40 51.59 -0.24
N ARG A 141 47.16 50.58 0.24
CA ARG A 141 48.62 50.71 0.47
C ARG A 141 49.36 49.38 0.71
N CYS A 142 50.53 49.31 0.05
CA CYS A 142 51.71 48.44 0.12
C CYS A 142 52.11 47.73 1.45
N LYS A 143 52.66 46.51 1.29
CA LYS A 143 54.03 45.98 1.68
C LYS A 143 54.41 46.13 3.17
N ILE A 144 55.11 45.24 3.90
CA ILE A 144 56.17 44.25 3.65
C ILE A 144 56.25 43.40 4.95
N GLN A 145 56.54 42.10 4.89
CA GLN A 145 57.71 41.48 5.53
C GLN A 145 57.85 40.02 5.07
#